data_AF-A0A7C3DAN5-F1
#
_entry.id   AF-A0A7C3DAN5-F1
#
_cell.length_a   1.000
_cell.length_b   1.000
_cell.length_c   1.000
_cell.angle_alpha   90.00
_cell.angle_beta   90.00
_cell.angle_gamma   90.00
#
_symmetry.space_group_name_H-M   'P 1'
#
loop_
_entity.id
_entity.type
_entity.pdbx_description
1 polymer ?
#
loop_
_entity_poly.entity_id
_entity_poly.type
_entity_poly.pdbx_seq_one_letter_code
_entity_poly.pdbx_strand_id
1 'polypeptide(L)'
;MPVTTERDFEAAIEDWLLDHAGYEKADNSQFDAALALDTKTLLAFIKQTQPDTWDKLSASYGGSVEKSVVKRIAAECDSRGLLDVVRNGVRDRGQTIHLAYFKPATGLNPETENHYQQNCLTVMRQVYYDLDSKNSIDMLLSLNGLPIATVELKNAFTGQRSINAIRQYLKDRVPS
;
A
#
# COMPACT_ATOMS: atom_id res chain seq x y z
N MET A 1 -31.68 -20.72 -0.23
CA MET A 1 -30.20 -20.73 -0.23
C MET A 1 -29.74 -19.50 0.53
N PRO A 2 -28.69 -19.56 1.36
CA PRO A 2 -28.16 -18.35 2.00
C PRO A 2 -27.70 -17.41 0.88
N VAL A 3 -28.10 -16.15 0.95
CA VAL A 3 -27.60 -15.13 0.02
C VAL A 3 -26.19 -14.78 0.49
N THR A 4 -25.16 -15.27 -0.20
CA THR A 4 -23.78 -14.85 0.04
C THR A 4 -23.67 -13.34 -0.15
N THR A 5 -23.20 -12.64 0.87
CA THR A 5 -23.06 -11.17 0.83
C THR A 5 -21.72 -10.76 0.23
N GLU A 6 -21.57 -9.49 -0.16
CA GLU A 6 -20.28 -8.95 -0.59
C GLU A 6 -19.22 -9.06 0.53
N ARG A 7 -19.63 -8.90 1.79
CA ARG A 7 -18.74 -9.06 2.96
C ARG A 7 -18.23 -10.48 3.15
N ASP A 8 -19.05 -11.48 2.84
CA ASP A 8 -18.63 -12.89 2.88
C ASP A 8 -17.61 -13.16 1.76
N PHE A 9 -17.78 -12.49 0.61
CA PHE A 9 -16.83 -12.61 -0.50
C PHE A 9 -15.51 -11.90 -0.22
N GLU A 10 -15.55 -10.69 0.37
CA GLU A 10 -14.35 -10.00 0.87
C GLU A 10 -13.58 -10.89 1.87
N ALA A 11 -14.30 -11.52 2.80
CA ALA A 11 -13.69 -12.40 3.81
C ALA A 11 -13.01 -13.61 3.17
N ALA A 12 -13.68 -14.27 2.23
CA ALA A 12 -13.10 -15.42 1.52
C ALA A 12 -11.84 -15.06 0.72
N ILE A 13 -11.80 -13.87 0.11
CA ILE A 13 -10.61 -13.39 -0.61
C ILE A 13 -9.49 -13.05 0.37
N GLU A 14 -9.81 -12.33 1.46
CA GLU A 14 -8.84 -11.99 2.52
C GLU A 14 -8.22 -13.27 3.10
N ASP A 15 -9.03 -14.23 3.55
CA ASP A 15 -8.55 -15.50 4.11
C ASP A 15 -7.63 -16.24 3.12
N TRP A 16 -8.00 -16.30 1.85
CA TRP A 16 -7.15 -16.94 0.83
C TRP A 16 -5.81 -16.23 0.66
N LEU A 17 -5.79 -14.89 0.63
CA LEU A 17 -4.57 -14.10 0.51
C LEU A 17 -3.63 -14.31 1.70
N LEU A 18 -4.19 -14.35 2.92
CA LEU A 18 -3.43 -14.57 4.15
C LEU A 18 -2.83 -15.98 4.20
N ASP A 19 -3.63 -17.00 3.87
CA ASP A 19 -3.21 -18.40 4.03
C ASP A 19 -2.32 -18.90 2.88
N HIS A 20 -2.47 -18.35 1.66
CA HIS A 20 -1.88 -18.95 0.45
C HIS A 20 -1.03 -18.00 -0.39
N ALA A 21 -1.19 -16.68 -0.25
CA ALA A 21 -0.52 -15.71 -1.13
C ALA A 21 0.59 -14.91 -0.43
N GLY A 22 0.85 -15.15 0.86
CA GLY A 22 1.89 -14.47 1.63
C GLY A 22 1.55 -13.02 1.98
N TYR A 23 0.26 -12.67 2.00
CA TYR A 23 -0.19 -11.37 2.48
C TYR A 23 -0.35 -11.38 4.00
N GLU A 24 -0.21 -10.21 4.60
CA GLU A 24 -0.53 -9.95 5.99
C GLU A 24 -1.76 -9.05 6.09
N LYS A 25 -2.53 -9.22 7.16
CA LYS A 25 -3.68 -8.35 7.43
C LYS A 25 -3.19 -7.05 8.05
N ALA A 26 -3.52 -5.93 7.42
CA ALA A 26 -3.24 -4.61 7.98
C ALA A 26 -4.51 -3.96 8.55
N ASP A 27 -4.33 -3.10 9.55
CA ASP A 27 -5.43 -2.42 10.22
C ASP A 27 -5.70 -1.07 9.54
N ASN A 28 -6.98 -0.77 9.25
CA ASN A 28 -7.37 0.50 8.62
C ASN A 28 -6.93 1.74 9.40
N SER A 29 -6.73 1.65 10.72
CA SER A 29 -6.20 2.76 11.54
C SER A 29 -4.76 3.16 11.18
N GLN A 30 -4.04 2.31 10.44
CA GLN A 30 -2.68 2.57 9.99
C GLN A 30 -2.66 3.33 8.65
N PHE A 31 -3.78 3.32 7.92
CA PHE A 31 -3.95 4.03 6.65
C PHE A 31 -4.26 5.51 6.90
N ASP A 32 -3.34 6.37 6.48
CA ASP A 32 -3.56 7.81 6.46
C ASP A 32 -4.22 8.19 5.13
N ALA A 33 -5.52 8.45 5.16
CA ALA A 33 -6.30 8.79 3.97
C ALA A 33 -5.82 10.10 3.30
N ALA A 34 -5.25 11.04 4.05
CA ALA A 34 -4.74 12.29 3.49
C ALA A 34 -3.44 12.09 2.70
N LEU A 35 -2.66 11.07 3.06
CA LEU A 35 -1.43 10.71 2.36
C LEU A 35 -1.62 9.51 1.41
N ALA A 36 -2.77 8.83 1.50
CA ALA A 36 -3.07 7.57 0.84
C ALA A 36 -2.00 6.48 1.09
N LEU A 37 -1.48 6.38 2.33
CA LEU A 37 -0.42 5.44 2.69
C LEU A 37 -0.72 4.73 4.00
N ASP A 38 -0.35 3.45 4.10
CA ASP A 38 -0.15 2.80 5.39
C ASP A 38 1.22 3.21 5.94
N THR A 39 1.21 4.23 6.79
CA THR A 39 2.41 4.89 7.28
C THR A 39 3.22 4.00 8.22
N LYS A 40 2.55 3.12 8.97
CA LYS A 40 3.21 2.25 9.94
C LYS A 40 3.99 1.14 9.24
N THR A 41 3.37 0.46 8.27
CA THR A 41 4.03 -0.59 7.49
C THR A 41 5.18 0.00 6.66
N LEU A 42 4.97 1.18 6.05
CA LEU A 42 6.00 1.87 5.29
C LEU A 42 7.23 2.21 6.13
N LEU A 43 7.03 2.81 7.31
CA LEU A 43 8.13 3.16 8.21
C LEU A 43 8.84 1.92 8.77
N ALA A 44 8.10 0.87 9.10
CA ALA A 44 8.67 -0.39 9.57
C ALA A 44 9.59 -1.01 8.52
N PHE A 45 9.12 -1.10 7.26
CA PHE A 45 9.90 -1.61 6.14
C PHE A 45 11.19 -0.80 5.93
N ILE A 46 11.12 0.53 5.90
CA ILE A 46 12.30 1.39 5.70
C ILE A 46 13.31 1.19 6.83
N LYS A 47 12.87 1.18 8.09
CA LYS A 47 13.76 1.01 9.25
C LYS A 47 14.42 -0.37 9.27
N GLN A 48 13.69 -1.40 8.87
CA GLN A 48 14.19 -2.77 8.85
C GLN A 48 15.22 -3.00 7.73
N THR A 49 14.94 -2.48 6.54
CA THR A 49 15.75 -2.75 5.33
C THR A 49 16.90 -1.76 5.15
N GLN A 50 16.78 -0.55 5.68
CA GLN A 50 17.68 0.56 5.39
C GLN A 50 18.08 1.34 6.67
N PRO A 51 18.59 0.68 7.72
CA PRO A 51 18.91 1.33 9.00
C PRO A 51 19.91 2.49 8.85
N ASP A 52 20.97 2.32 8.06
CA ASP A 52 21.97 3.38 7.82
C ASP A 52 21.38 4.63 7.15
N THR A 53 20.46 4.43 6.20
CA THR A 53 19.74 5.53 5.55
C THR A 53 18.80 6.20 6.55
N TRP A 54 18.09 5.40 7.34
CA TRP A 54 17.19 5.89 8.39
C TRP A 54 17.92 6.74 9.43
N ASP A 55 19.10 6.32 9.87
CA ASP A 55 19.90 7.05 10.86
C ASP A 55 20.38 8.41 10.32
N LYS A 56 20.81 8.46 9.05
CA LYS A 56 21.20 9.72 8.39
C LYS A 56 20.02 10.68 8.23
N LEU A 57 18.85 10.17 7.85
CA LEU A 57 17.63 10.98 7.78
C LEU A 57 17.21 11.45 9.17
N SER A 58 17.30 10.59 10.18
CA SER A 58 17.01 10.92 11.59
C SER A 58 17.93 12.00 12.13
N ALA A 59 19.23 11.93 11.82
CA ALA A 59 20.18 12.98 12.18
C ALA A 59 19.85 14.34 11.53
N SER A 60 19.25 14.33 10.33
CA SER A 60 18.93 15.56 9.60
C SER A 60 17.57 16.16 9.96
N TYR A 61 16.56 15.32 10.21
CA TYR A 61 15.20 15.74 10.57
C TYR A 61 14.94 15.83 12.07
N GLY A 62 15.79 15.21 12.90
CA GLY A 62 15.57 15.08 14.33
C GLY A 62 14.27 14.35 14.65
N GLY A 63 13.56 14.81 15.69
CA GLY A 63 12.31 14.21 16.16
C GLY A 63 11.13 14.25 15.17
N SER A 64 11.31 14.86 13.99
CA SER A 64 10.29 14.94 12.93
C SER A 64 10.47 13.92 11.81
N VAL A 65 11.50 13.07 11.87
CA VAL A 65 11.93 12.18 10.77
C VAL A 65 10.81 11.36 10.15
N GLU A 66 9.99 10.68 10.97
CA GLU A 66 8.90 9.83 10.47
C GLU A 66 7.90 10.63 9.62
N LYS A 67 7.37 11.72 10.20
CA LYS A 67 6.41 12.59 9.51
C LYS A 67 7.00 13.19 8.24
N SER A 68 8.27 13.59 8.28
CA SER A 68 8.93 14.22 7.14
C SER A 68 9.20 13.23 6.00
N VAL A 69 9.67 12.02 6.31
CA VAL A 69 9.93 10.97 5.33
C VAL A 69 8.64 10.52 4.65
N VAL A 70 7.58 10.25 5.43
CA VAL A 70 6.28 9.85 4.85
C VAL A 70 5.72 10.95 3.95
N LYS A 71 5.74 12.21 4.40
CA LYS A 71 5.29 13.34 3.56
C LYS A 71 6.09 13.50 2.28
N ARG A 72 7.41 13.27 2.35
CA ARG A 72 8.29 13.32 1.18
C ARG A 72 7.94 12.22 0.20
N ILE A 73 7.70 11.00 0.67
CA ILE A 73 7.31 9.86 -0.17
C ILE A 73 5.94 10.11 -0.82
N ALA A 74 4.95 10.58 -0.06
CA ALA A 74 3.63 10.92 -0.59
C ALA A 74 3.72 11.98 -1.70
N ALA A 75 4.44 13.08 -1.48
CA ALA A 75 4.63 14.13 -2.49
C ALA A 75 5.35 13.63 -3.76
N GLU A 76 6.25 12.66 -3.63
CA GLU A 76 6.92 12.04 -4.77
C GLU A 76 5.97 11.09 -5.52
N CYS A 77 5.06 10.41 -4.82
CA CYS A 77 4.00 9.63 -5.44
C CYS A 77 3.04 10.52 -6.23
N ASP A 78 2.66 11.69 -5.69
CA ASP A 78 1.79 12.65 -6.37
C ASP A 78 2.43 13.23 -7.63
N SER A 79 3.74 13.49 -7.58
CA SER A 79 4.45 14.16 -8.69
C SER A 79 4.94 13.23 -9.78
N ARG A 80 5.43 12.02 -9.44
CA ARG A 80 6.01 11.07 -10.40
C ARG A 80 5.13 9.84 -10.67
N GLY A 81 4.11 9.63 -9.84
CA GLY A 81 3.27 8.44 -9.88
C GLY A 81 3.85 7.26 -9.10
N LEU A 82 2.97 6.50 -8.45
CA LEU A 82 3.34 5.41 -7.54
C LEU A 82 4.30 4.38 -8.16
N LEU A 83 4.06 3.99 -9.42
CA LEU A 83 4.86 2.98 -10.11
C LEU A 83 6.32 3.41 -10.31
N ASP A 84 6.53 4.71 -10.61
CA ASP A 84 7.88 5.26 -10.75
C ASP A 84 8.60 5.29 -9.40
N VAL A 85 7.89 5.72 -8.36
CA VAL A 85 8.42 5.77 -6.99
C VAL A 85 8.78 4.38 -6.47
N VAL A 86 7.93 3.37 -6.69
CA VAL A 86 8.21 1.98 -6.29
C VAL A 86 9.45 1.43 -7.00
N ARG A 87 9.64 1.75 -8.29
CA ARG A 87 10.78 1.25 -9.07
C ARG A 87 12.09 1.95 -8.76
N ASN A 88 12.05 3.28 -8.62
CA ASN A 88 13.24 4.12 -8.58
C ASN A 88 13.55 4.66 -7.17
N GLY A 89 12.64 4.47 -6.21
CA GLY A 89 12.75 5.02 -4.87
C GLY A 89 12.55 6.54 -4.82
N VAL A 90 12.89 7.11 -3.67
CA VAL A 90 12.79 8.54 -3.38
C VAL A 90 14.13 9.08 -2.92
N ARG A 91 14.57 10.19 -3.52
CA ARG A 91 15.73 10.93 -3.00
C ARG A 91 15.28 11.96 -1.97
N ASP A 92 15.93 11.93 -0.82
CA ASP A 92 15.70 12.89 0.27
C ASP A 92 17.00 13.17 1.03
N ARG A 93 17.34 14.45 1.20
CA ARG A 93 18.54 14.91 1.93
C ARG A 93 19.83 14.14 1.61
N GLY A 94 20.05 13.85 0.34
CA GLY A 94 21.22 13.14 -0.16
C GLY A 94 21.20 11.62 0.05
N GLN A 95 20.14 11.07 0.66
CA GLN A 95 19.88 9.64 0.74
C GLN A 95 18.90 9.19 -0.34
N THR A 96 18.98 7.92 -0.73
CA THR A 96 17.98 7.26 -1.58
C THR A 96 17.23 6.26 -0.72
N ILE A 97 15.91 6.41 -0.65
CA ILE A 97 15.01 5.52 0.06
C ILE A 97 14.40 4.57 -0.97
N HIS A 98 14.74 3.30 -0.88
CA HIS A 98 14.12 2.24 -1.66
C HIS A 98 12.80 1.85 -1.01
N LEU A 99 11.74 1.71 -1.82
CA LEU A 99 10.40 1.40 -1.34
C LEU A 99 9.94 -0.02 -1.65
N ALA A 100 10.71 -0.73 -2.47
CA ALA A 100 10.56 -2.15 -2.75
C ALA A 100 11.92 -2.69 -3.18
N TYR A 101 12.14 -3.96 -2.91
CA TYR A 101 13.24 -4.72 -3.50
C TYR A 101 12.66 -5.70 -4.49
N PHE A 102 13.29 -5.86 -5.65
CA PHE A 102 12.82 -6.80 -6.67
C PHE A 102 13.65 -8.07 -6.63
N LYS A 103 13.02 -9.19 -6.97
CA LYS A 103 13.69 -10.48 -7.04
C LYS A 103 14.93 -10.36 -7.93
N PRO A 104 16.13 -10.69 -7.44
CA PRO A 104 17.34 -10.55 -8.23
C PRO A 104 17.32 -11.55 -9.40
N ALA A 105 17.86 -11.14 -10.56
CA ALA A 105 17.95 -12.00 -11.73
C ALA A 105 18.85 -13.23 -11.52
N THR A 106 19.79 -13.14 -10.56
CA THR A 106 20.69 -14.22 -10.18
C THR A 106 20.83 -14.24 -8.66
N GLY A 107 20.98 -15.42 -8.05
CA GLY A 107 21.16 -15.58 -6.60
C GLY A 107 22.57 -15.22 -6.09
N LEU A 108 23.34 -14.41 -6.84
CA LEU A 108 24.74 -14.11 -6.54
C LEU A 108 24.91 -13.07 -5.42
N ASN A 109 23.87 -12.28 -5.12
CA ASN A 109 23.89 -11.31 -4.03
C ASN A 109 22.89 -11.71 -2.91
N PRO A 110 23.37 -12.37 -1.84
CA PRO A 110 22.52 -12.78 -0.72
C PRO A 110 21.82 -11.63 -0.01
N GLU A 111 22.41 -10.43 -0.01
CA GLU A 111 21.83 -9.23 0.61
C GLU A 111 20.61 -8.73 -0.16
N THR A 112 20.68 -8.75 -1.50
CA THR A 112 19.53 -8.38 -2.35
C THR A 112 18.38 -9.36 -2.20
N GLU A 113 18.68 -10.65 -2.08
CA GLU A 113 17.66 -11.66 -1.80
C GLU A 113 17.04 -11.44 -0.42
N ASN A 114 17.84 -11.17 0.61
CA ASN A 114 17.32 -10.89 1.96
C ASN A 114 16.38 -9.69 1.95
N HIS A 115 16.76 -8.57 1.34
CA HIS A 115 15.88 -7.41 1.23
C HIS A 115 14.61 -7.70 0.41
N TYR A 116 14.69 -8.52 -0.63
CA TYR A 116 13.51 -8.96 -1.38
C TYR A 116 12.53 -9.75 -0.50
N GLN A 117 13.03 -10.64 0.36
CA GLN A 117 12.22 -11.40 1.31
C GLN A 117 11.63 -10.53 2.44
N GLN A 118 12.15 -9.33 2.64
CA GLN A 118 11.62 -8.36 3.60
C GLN A 118 10.50 -7.48 3.03
N ASN A 119 10.15 -7.61 1.75
CA ASN A 119 8.94 -6.97 1.25
C ASN A 119 7.71 -7.55 1.96
N CYS A 120 6.85 -6.68 2.46
CA CYS A 120 5.60 -7.02 3.12
C CYS A 120 4.44 -6.68 2.18
N LEU A 121 3.64 -7.70 1.84
CA LEU A 121 2.38 -7.51 1.12
C LEU A 121 1.26 -7.45 2.14
N THR A 122 0.42 -6.43 2.09
CA THR A 122 -0.70 -6.28 3.03
C THR A 122 -2.04 -6.17 2.34
N VAL A 123 -3.06 -6.67 3.01
CA VAL A 123 -4.46 -6.53 2.61
C VAL A 123 -5.23 -5.78 3.70
N MET A 124 -6.01 -4.80 3.27
CA MET A 124 -6.99 -4.10 4.10
C MET A 124 -8.37 -4.21 3.44
N ARG A 125 -9.42 -4.27 4.25
CA ARG A 125 -10.82 -4.28 3.78
C ARG A 125 -11.51 -2.98 4.15
N GLN A 126 -12.46 -2.53 3.34
CA GLN A 126 -13.32 -1.37 3.63
C GLN A 126 -12.50 -0.12 3.97
N VAL A 127 -11.53 0.22 3.11
CA VAL A 127 -10.61 1.35 3.32
C VAL A 127 -11.32 2.65 2.97
N TYR A 128 -11.51 3.51 3.96
CA TYR A 128 -12.04 4.86 3.77
C TYR A 128 -10.95 5.78 3.21
N TYR A 129 -11.20 6.37 2.04
CA TYR A 129 -10.21 7.18 1.32
C TYR A 129 -10.58 8.65 1.20
N ASP A 130 -11.82 9.00 1.54
CA ASP A 130 -12.33 10.36 1.47
C ASP A 130 -12.47 10.90 2.91
N LEU A 131 -11.92 12.09 3.14
CA LEU A 131 -11.96 12.72 4.46
C LEU A 131 -13.35 13.30 4.77
N ASP A 132 -14.12 13.63 3.74
CA ASP A 132 -15.41 14.32 3.84
C ASP A 132 -16.61 13.38 3.63
N SER A 133 -16.38 12.16 3.17
CA SER A 133 -17.44 11.16 2.95
C SER A 133 -17.12 9.80 3.60
N LYS A 134 -18.11 8.91 3.60
CA LYS A 134 -17.95 7.52 4.07
C LYS A 134 -17.68 6.55 2.92
N ASN A 135 -17.13 7.06 1.81
CA ASN A 135 -16.78 6.22 0.68
C ASN A 135 -15.61 5.31 1.05
N SER A 136 -15.79 4.02 0.83
CA SER A 136 -14.79 2.99 1.10
C SER A 136 -14.47 2.19 -0.16
N ILE A 137 -13.25 1.67 -0.21
CA ILE A 137 -12.83 0.64 -1.16
C ILE A 137 -13.01 -0.71 -0.49
N ASP A 138 -13.58 -1.71 -1.19
CA ASP A 138 -13.85 -3.01 -0.59
C ASP A 138 -12.57 -3.69 -0.11
N MET A 139 -11.51 -3.68 -0.92
CA MET A 139 -10.17 -4.11 -0.49
C MET A 139 -9.04 -3.27 -1.09
N LEU A 140 -7.97 -3.10 -0.31
CA LEU A 140 -6.73 -2.47 -0.73
C LEU A 140 -5.58 -3.46 -0.57
N LEU A 141 -4.84 -3.68 -1.65
CA LEU A 141 -3.63 -4.49 -1.70
C LEU A 141 -2.42 -3.56 -1.75
N SER A 142 -1.54 -3.70 -0.79
CA SER A 142 -0.40 -2.80 -0.60
C SER A 142 0.92 -3.56 -0.61
N LEU A 143 1.98 -2.86 -1.00
CA LEU A 143 3.37 -3.32 -0.92
C LEU A 143 4.13 -2.35 -0.01
N ASN A 144 4.66 -2.83 1.10
CA ASN A 144 5.42 -2.03 2.06
C ASN A 144 4.67 -0.74 2.47
N GLY A 145 3.35 -0.85 2.61
CA GLY A 145 2.46 0.28 2.95
C GLY A 145 2.05 1.21 1.80
N LEU A 146 2.47 0.93 0.56
CA LEU A 146 2.09 1.66 -0.64
C LEU A 146 0.86 1.02 -1.32
N PRO A 147 -0.19 1.78 -1.69
CA PRO A 147 -1.44 1.25 -2.25
C PRO A 147 -1.28 0.79 -3.72
N ILE A 148 -0.95 -0.47 -3.96
CA ILE A 148 -0.65 -0.97 -5.31
C ILE A 148 -1.91 -1.24 -6.14
N ALA A 149 -2.92 -1.85 -5.52
CA ALA A 149 -4.14 -2.21 -6.21
C ALA A 149 -5.36 -2.13 -5.29
N THR A 150 -6.49 -1.77 -5.87
CA THR A 150 -7.79 -1.75 -5.22
C THR A 150 -8.64 -2.86 -5.81
N VAL A 151 -9.44 -3.52 -4.97
CA VAL A 151 -10.39 -4.53 -5.40
C VAL A 151 -11.77 -4.02 -5.05
N GLU A 152 -12.64 -3.97 -6.06
CA GLU A 152 -14.05 -3.64 -5.92
C GLU A 152 -14.85 -4.89 -6.24
N LEU A 153 -15.66 -5.35 -5.29
CA LEU A 153 -16.48 -6.53 -5.41
C LEU A 153 -17.92 -6.12 -5.77
N LYS A 154 -18.57 -6.96 -6.58
CA LYS A 154 -19.98 -6.82 -6.92
C LYS A 154 -20.62 -8.18 -6.89
N ASN A 155 -21.77 -8.29 -6.23
CA ASN A 155 -22.56 -9.51 -6.27
C ASN A 155 -23.43 -9.56 -7.55
N ALA A 156 -23.12 -10.47 -8.48
CA ALA A 156 -23.89 -10.62 -9.73
C ALA A 156 -25.35 -11.05 -9.52
N PHE A 157 -25.68 -11.68 -8.38
CA PHE A 157 -27.04 -12.11 -8.05
C PHE A 157 -27.99 -10.94 -7.74
N THR A 158 -27.47 -9.72 -7.51
CA THR A 158 -28.28 -8.51 -7.25
C THR A 158 -28.47 -7.63 -8.49
N GLY A 159 -28.04 -8.10 -9.68
CA GLY A 159 -28.30 -7.42 -10.96
C GLY A 159 -27.41 -6.22 -11.27
N GLN A 160 -26.35 -5.97 -10.48
CA GLN A 160 -25.36 -4.93 -10.78
C GLN A 160 -24.34 -5.42 -11.81
N ARG A 161 -24.25 -4.72 -12.95
CA ARG A 161 -23.32 -5.05 -14.04
C ARG A 161 -21.95 -4.38 -13.82
N SER A 162 -20.88 -5.17 -13.90
CA SER A 162 -19.47 -4.75 -13.77
C SER A 162 -19.06 -3.58 -14.67
N ILE A 163 -19.66 -3.45 -15.86
CA ILE A 163 -19.36 -2.38 -16.83
C ILE A 163 -19.71 -0.97 -16.32
N ASN A 164 -20.77 -0.83 -15.51
CA ASN A 164 -21.14 0.47 -14.93
C ASN A 164 -20.18 0.85 -13.79
N ALA A 165 -19.73 -0.14 -13.01
CA ALA A 165 -18.79 0.07 -11.92
C ALA A 165 -17.41 0.55 -12.41
N ILE A 166 -16.91 0.04 -13.54
CA ILE A 166 -15.65 0.52 -14.14
C ILE A 166 -15.75 2.01 -14.51
N ARG A 167 -16.87 2.44 -15.11
CA ARG A 167 -17.08 3.85 -15.44
C ARG A 167 -17.19 4.73 -14.19
N GLN A 168 -17.87 4.26 -13.17
CA GLN A 168 -18.03 4.97 -11.90
C GLN A 168 -16.70 5.09 -11.16
N TYR A 169 -15.92 4.02 -11.11
CA TYR A 169 -14.60 3.99 -10.50
C TYR A 169 -13.63 4.98 -11.15
N LEU A 170 -13.60 5.02 -12.50
CA LEU A 170 -12.72 5.92 -13.24
C LEU A 170 -13.11 7.40 -13.16
N LYS A 171 -14.38 7.73 -12.89
CA LYS A 171 -14.90 9.10 -12.93
C LYS A 171 -15.15 9.71 -11.54
N ASP A 172 -15.52 8.90 -10.56
CA ASP A 172 -16.08 9.39 -9.30
C ASP A 172 -15.16 9.15 -8.09
N ARG A 173 -13.96 8.55 -8.29
CA ARG A 173 -12.97 8.31 -7.24
C ARG A 173 -11.75 9.23 -7.32
N VAL A 174 -11.99 10.52 -7.54
CA VAL A 174 -11.00 11.56 -7.18
C VAL A 174 -11.29 11.93 -5.72
N PRO A 175 -10.37 11.66 -4.78
CA PRO A 175 -10.53 12.10 -3.39
C PRO A 175 -10.68 13.62 -3.33
N SER A 176 -11.49 14.09 -2.38
CA SER A 176 -11.66 15.52 -2.04
C SER A 176 -10.35 16.17 -1.62
#